data_AF-A0A3B0SQ72-F1
#
_entry.id   AF-A0A3B0SQ72-F1
#
_cell.length_a   1.000
_cell.length_b   1.000
_cell.length_c   1.000
_cell.angle_alpha   90.00
_cell.angle_beta   90.00
_cell.angle_gamma   90.00
#
_symmetry.space_group_name_H-M   'P 1'
#
loop_
_entity.id
_entity.type
_entity.pdbx_description
1 polymer ?
#
loop_
_entity_poly.entity_id
_entity_poly.type
_entity_poly.pdbx_seq_one_letter_code
_entity_poly.pdbx_strand_id
1 'polypeptide(L)'
;MWRLTRLYPRIVRPARFLAVVLLVAGGFVLSGVSFAQTSGDDPVVVIEVGDPLDQRSIDYVNEAITTEQAHVFILKIDSPGVSSGDLTGLFEAVANAGAPVVAWVGPSPAVAFGGAAYLVNQSDIRTAAPGAEIGYLSPAVHRGEAEPPSVRAGDDLDRLAVVVDELDDAKRTVTPQDPSIYGFIDRLEPALGQLIISLDGEVVSRGDVSFDLSTARVETIDGQEVLMSSRPVKFIKAGLLDRFLRLGARPETAFLFLLFGVAFAAFEFFAVGGGLMASVASLSTILAGYGLATLPIWWPAIAMIVVALVLLVWGFAQNRTDWRAIVGTVLLVVAGLTFTTTRPQYPPATWMVLFAVAGSVVFIWYALTTVVRGRFATPTVGREELYGRRGVAVSDMDPLGVVMVDGARWRATADRGVVLVAGSPVEIVGITGLLLEVDPVVGRGREESS
;
A
#
# COMPACT_ATOMS: atom_id res chain seq x y z
N MET A 1 5.60 -55.09 -36.21
CA MET A 1 5.03 -55.11 -34.85
C MET A 1 5.81 -54.09 -34.03
N TRP A 2 5.12 -53.20 -33.29
CA TRP A 2 5.66 -52.11 -32.43
C TRP A 2 6.23 -50.88 -33.14
N ARG A 3 6.00 -49.62 -32.74
CA ARG A 3 4.94 -48.88 -32.03
C ARG A 3 5.33 -47.41 -32.25
N LEU A 4 4.52 -46.62 -32.96
CA LEU A 4 4.74 -45.18 -33.16
C LEU A 4 4.22 -44.42 -31.94
N THR A 5 5.12 -43.95 -31.06
CA THR A 5 4.79 -43.03 -29.97
C THR A 5 4.95 -41.58 -30.44
N ARG A 6 3.82 -40.89 -30.57
CA ARG A 6 3.70 -39.45 -30.80
C ARG A 6 4.21 -38.67 -29.59
N LEU A 7 5.10 -37.70 -29.83
CA LEU A 7 5.43 -36.63 -28.88
C LEU A 7 4.53 -35.43 -29.18
N TYR A 8 3.67 -35.09 -28.22
CA TYR A 8 2.97 -33.80 -28.13
C TYR A 8 3.00 -33.40 -26.65
N PRO A 9 3.72 -32.34 -26.24
CA PRO A 9 3.55 -31.79 -24.90
C PRO A 9 2.29 -30.93 -24.86
N ARG A 10 1.39 -31.29 -23.94
CA ARG A 10 0.12 -30.62 -23.63
C ARG A 10 0.37 -29.23 -23.03
N ILE A 11 0.11 -28.19 -23.80
CA ILE A 11 -0.18 -26.84 -23.27
C ILE A 11 -1.65 -26.83 -22.84
N VAL A 12 -1.95 -27.25 -21.60
CA VAL A 12 -3.28 -27.06 -21.00
C VAL A 12 -3.15 -26.86 -19.48
N ARG A 13 -2.56 -25.74 -19.06
CA ARG A 13 -2.52 -25.35 -17.63
C ARG A 13 -2.58 -23.82 -17.37
N PRO A 14 -3.49 -23.06 -18.02
CA PRO A 14 -4.05 -21.89 -17.32
C PRO A 14 -5.58 -21.89 -17.20
N ALA A 15 -6.30 -22.64 -18.04
CA ALA A 15 -7.76 -22.61 -18.08
C ALA A 15 -8.46 -23.27 -16.88
N ARG A 16 -7.81 -24.24 -16.21
CA ARG A 16 -8.38 -24.92 -15.03
C ARG A 16 -8.28 -24.10 -13.74
N PHE A 17 -7.33 -23.16 -13.66
CA PHE A 17 -7.21 -22.26 -12.49
C PHE A 17 -8.26 -21.14 -12.56
N LEU A 18 -8.56 -20.64 -13.79
CA LEU A 18 -9.60 -19.64 -14.01
C LEU A 18 -11.02 -20.19 -13.75
N ALA A 19 -11.27 -21.45 -14.09
CA ALA A 19 -12.58 -22.10 -13.85
C ALA A 19 -12.87 -22.36 -12.37
N VAL A 20 -11.83 -22.59 -11.55
CA VAL A 20 -11.98 -22.77 -10.09
C VAL A 20 -12.20 -21.42 -9.39
N VAL A 21 -11.58 -20.34 -9.88
CA VAL A 21 -11.82 -18.98 -9.37
C VAL A 21 -13.24 -18.48 -9.73
N LEU A 22 -13.75 -18.81 -10.93
CA LEU A 22 -15.13 -18.47 -11.33
C LEU A 22 -16.21 -19.31 -10.64
N LEU A 23 -15.91 -20.55 -10.21
CA LEU A 23 -16.84 -21.38 -9.43
C LEU A 23 -16.93 -20.97 -7.95
N VAL A 24 -15.91 -20.30 -7.41
CA VAL A 24 -15.97 -19.69 -6.06
C VAL A 24 -16.68 -18.33 -6.09
N ALA A 25 -16.67 -17.63 -7.23
CA ALA A 25 -17.39 -16.36 -7.42
C ALA A 25 -18.90 -16.51 -7.69
N GLY A 26 -19.37 -17.69 -8.13
CA GLY A 26 -20.77 -17.93 -8.52
C GLY A 26 -21.70 -18.51 -7.43
N GLY A 27 -21.20 -18.73 -6.21
CA GLY A 27 -21.92 -19.51 -5.18
C GLY A 27 -22.62 -18.71 -4.07
N PHE A 28 -22.58 -17.38 -4.08
CA PHE A 28 -23.10 -16.53 -3.00
C PHE A 28 -24.26 -15.62 -3.41
N VAL A 29 -25.16 -16.12 -4.27
CA VAL A 29 -26.43 -15.45 -4.55
C VAL A 29 -27.54 -16.47 -4.32
N LEU A 30 -28.07 -16.53 -3.10
CA LEU A 30 -29.42 -17.00 -2.81
C LEU A 30 -29.80 -16.63 -1.36
N SER A 31 -30.99 -16.02 -1.24
CA SER A 31 -31.80 -15.85 -0.03
C SER A 31 -31.58 -14.59 0.81
N GLY A 32 -31.87 -13.43 0.22
CA GLY A 32 -32.36 -12.28 0.99
C GLY A 32 -33.82 -12.53 1.38
N VAL A 33 -34.06 -13.18 2.51
CA VAL A 33 -35.39 -13.22 3.13
C VAL A 33 -35.66 -11.81 3.66
N SER A 34 -36.55 -11.07 3.01
CA SER A 34 -37.09 -9.82 3.55
C SER A 34 -37.95 -10.16 4.75
N PHE A 35 -37.42 -9.96 5.96
CA PHE A 35 -38.24 -9.80 7.15
C PHE A 35 -38.78 -8.38 7.13
N ALA A 36 -40.11 -8.25 7.03
CA ALA A 36 -40.78 -7.01 7.37
C ALA A 36 -40.48 -6.71 8.84
N GLN A 37 -39.70 -5.67 9.12
CA GLN A 37 -39.43 -5.23 10.47
C GLN A 37 -40.67 -4.53 11.02
N THR A 38 -41.19 -5.09 12.10
CA THR A 38 -42.13 -4.45 12.99
C THR A 38 -41.50 -3.16 13.52
N SER A 39 -42.14 -2.03 13.27
CA SER A 39 -41.71 -0.70 13.73
C SER A 39 -41.57 -0.70 15.25
N GLY A 40 -40.33 -0.59 15.76
CA GLY A 40 -40.07 -0.53 17.19
C GLY A 40 -38.64 -0.77 17.66
N ASP A 41 -37.74 -1.30 16.82
CA ASP A 41 -36.41 -1.77 17.26
C ASP A 41 -35.26 -1.33 16.33
N ASP A 42 -35.38 -0.15 15.71
CA ASP A 42 -34.31 0.39 14.85
C ASP A 42 -32.98 0.46 15.63
N PRO A 43 -31.85 0.05 15.03
CA PRO A 43 -30.57 -0.06 15.72
C PRO A 43 -29.92 1.30 15.99
N VAL A 44 -28.97 1.31 16.93
CA VAL A 44 -27.92 2.35 17.00
C VAL A 44 -26.88 2.02 15.93
N VAL A 45 -26.73 2.85 14.92
CA VAL A 45 -25.80 2.61 13.80
C VAL A 45 -24.52 3.40 13.99
N VAL A 46 -23.41 2.72 14.19
CA VAL A 46 -22.08 3.34 14.37
C VAL A 46 -21.30 3.25 13.07
N ILE A 47 -20.96 4.40 12.49
CA ILE A 47 -20.21 4.51 11.23
C ILE A 47 -18.78 4.96 11.55
N GLU A 48 -17.80 4.15 11.17
CA GLU A 48 -16.38 4.52 11.31
C GLU A 48 -15.97 5.55 10.26
N VAL A 49 -15.49 6.72 10.71
CA VAL A 49 -14.98 7.83 9.90
C VAL A 49 -13.52 8.06 10.30
N GLY A 50 -12.62 7.26 9.73
CA GLY A 50 -11.19 7.27 10.05
C GLY A 50 -10.30 7.62 8.87
N ASP A 51 -9.02 7.87 9.15
CA ASP A 51 -8.00 8.16 8.13
C ASP A 51 -8.30 9.48 7.36
N PRO A 52 -7.43 9.94 6.45
CA PRO A 52 -7.79 11.04 5.56
C PRO A 52 -9.01 10.66 4.71
N LEU A 53 -10.04 11.50 4.68
CA LEU A 53 -11.24 11.25 3.89
C LEU A 53 -10.91 11.42 2.40
N ASP A 54 -11.03 10.34 1.65
CA ASP A 54 -11.04 10.34 0.20
C ASP A 54 -12.47 10.16 -0.33
N GLN A 55 -12.68 10.34 -1.64
CA GLN A 55 -14.01 10.21 -2.24
C GLN A 55 -14.68 8.86 -1.89
N ARG A 56 -13.91 7.76 -1.85
CA ARG A 56 -14.47 6.44 -1.52
C ARG A 56 -14.98 6.38 -0.08
N SER A 57 -14.24 6.96 0.87
CA SER A 57 -14.65 7.01 2.27
C SER A 57 -15.87 7.93 2.45
N ILE A 58 -15.92 9.05 1.71
CA ILE A 58 -17.07 9.96 1.68
C ILE A 58 -18.32 9.22 1.15
N ASP A 59 -18.21 8.56 -0.01
CA ASP A 59 -19.30 7.82 -0.64
C ASP A 59 -19.82 6.72 0.30
N TYR A 60 -18.92 6.02 0.99
CA TYR A 60 -19.24 4.98 1.96
C TYR A 60 -20.04 5.52 3.17
N VAL A 61 -19.62 6.66 3.75
CA VAL A 61 -20.35 7.25 4.88
C VAL A 61 -21.71 7.76 4.40
N ASN A 62 -21.77 8.39 3.23
CA ASN A 62 -23.00 8.85 2.63
C ASN A 62 -23.98 7.68 2.41
N GLU A 63 -23.55 6.60 1.75
CA GLU A 63 -24.36 5.41 1.51
C GLU A 63 -24.88 4.79 2.82
N ALA A 64 -24.05 4.75 3.87
CA ALA A 64 -24.44 4.25 5.18
C ALA A 64 -25.53 5.09 5.84
N ILE A 65 -25.47 6.43 5.73
CA ILE A 65 -26.50 7.33 6.28
C ILE A 65 -27.80 7.22 5.47
N THR A 66 -27.73 7.09 4.15
CA THR A 66 -28.93 7.11 3.29
C THR A 66 -29.67 5.77 3.21
N THR A 67 -28.97 4.66 3.38
CA THR A 67 -29.51 3.31 3.10
C THR A 67 -29.96 2.58 4.37
N GLU A 68 -29.34 2.89 5.51
CA GLU A 68 -29.57 2.18 6.75
C GLU A 68 -30.75 2.76 7.51
N GLN A 69 -31.54 1.88 8.13
CA GLN A 69 -32.54 2.28 9.12
C GLN A 69 -31.86 2.32 10.49
N ALA A 70 -31.96 3.46 11.16
CA ALA A 70 -31.34 3.69 12.45
C ALA A 70 -32.29 4.44 13.38
N HIS A 71 -32.19 4.16 14.67
CA HIS A 71 -32.76 5.01 15.71
C HIS A 71 -31.90 6.25 15.94
N VAL A 72 -30.59 6.09 15.83
CA VAL A 72 -29.59 7.14 15.89
C VAL A 72 -28.34 6.69 15.13
N PHE A 73 -27.76 7.60 14.36
CA PHE A 73 -26.45 7.41 13.73
C PHE A 73 -25.37 7.98 14.63
N ILE A 74 -24.27 7.25 14.83
CA ILE A 74 -23.09 7.73 15.53
C ILE A 74 -21.92 7.72 14.55
N LEU A 75 -21.42 8.90 14.18
CA LEU A 75 -20.20 9.08 13.41
C LEU A 75 -19.01 9.00 14.37
N LYS A 76 -18.30 7.87 14.36
CA LYS A 76 -17.07 7.69 15.12
C LYS A 76 -15.91 8.28 14.32
N ILE A 77 -15.45 9.47 14.70
CA ILE A 77 -14.52 10.29 13.93
C ILE A 77 -13.11 10.21 14.52
N ASP A 78 -12.15 9.85 13.67
CA ASP A 78 -10.71 9.95 13.89
C ASP A 78 -10.04 10.24 12.53
N SER A 79 -10.18 11.47 12.07
CA SER A 79 -9.78 11.88 10.75
C SER A 79 -9.03 13.21 10.78
N PRO A 80 -7.82 13.26 10.18
CA PRO A 80 -7.11 14.52 10.06
C PRO A 80 -7.63 15.40 8.91
N GLY A 81 -8.81 15.10 8.33
CA GLY A 81 -9.56 15.96 7.39
C GLY A 81 -9.94 15.29 6.07
N VAL A 82 -9.98 16.06 4.99
CA VAL A 82 -10.22 15.57 3.62
C VAL A 82 -8.94 15.59 2.77
N SER A 83 -8.59 14.44 2.20
CA SER A 83 -7.50 14.29 1.22
C SER A 83 -7.97 14.61 -0.21
N SER A 84 -9.18 14.17 -0.57
CA SER A 84 -9.77 14.37 -1.90
C SER A 84 -11.28 14.13 -1.87
N GLY A 85 -11.99 14.71 -2.84
CA GLY A 85 -13.43 14.51 -3.00
C GLY A 85 -14.24 15.76 -2.66
N ASP A 86 -15.55 15.58 -2.56
CA ASP A 86 -16.53 16.62 -2.25
C ASP A 86 -17.41 16.20 -1.06
N LEU A 87 -17.51 17.06 -0.05
CA LEU A 87 -18.32 16.82 1.15
C LEU A 87 -19.76 17.30 1.02
N THR A 88 -20.11 18.05 -0.02
CA THR A 88 -21.45 18.65 -0.18
C THR A 88 -22.55 17.61 -0.06
N GLY A 89 -22.45 16.50 -0.81
CA GLY A 89 -23.43 15.42 -0.74
C GLY A 89 -23.48 14.70 0.62
N LEU A 90 -22.35 14.61 1.32
CA LEU A 90 -22.31 14.03 2.66
C LEU A 90 -22.98 14.94 3.70
N PHE A 91 -22.75 16.25 3.63
CA PHE A 91 -23.42 17.22 4.51
C PHE A 91 -24.93 17.24 4.26
N GLU A 92 -25.36 17.20 3.00
CA GLU A 92 -26.78 17.07 2.65
C GLU A 92 -27.38 15.77 3.21
N ALA A 93 -26.65 14.65 3.16
CA ALA A 93 -27.10 13.38 3.71
C ALA A 93 -27.22 13.43 5.24
N VAL A 94 -26.27 14.06 5.95
CA VAL A 94 -26.35 14.27 7.40
C VAL A 94 -27.55 15.14 7.77
N ALA A 95 -27.72 16.28 7.08
CA ALA A 95 -28.82 17.22 7.34
C ALA A 95 -30.20 16.62 7.08
N ASN A 96 -30.31 15.73 6.09
CA ASN A 96 -31.56 15.07 5.70
C ASN A 96 -31.69 13.63 6.23
N ALA A 97 -30.81 13.19 7.13
CA ALA A 97 -30.83 11.84 7.67
C ALA A 97 -32.18 11.53 8.33
N GLY A 98 -32.71 10.32 8.14
CA GLY A 98 -34.00 9.91 8.70
C GLY A 98 -34.03 9.77 10.23
N ALA A 99 -32.87 9.85 10.87
CA ALA A 99 -32.67 9.78 12.32
C ALA A 99 -31.59 10.76 12.76
N PRO A 100 -31.50 11.10 14.06
CA PRO A 100 -30.46 11.98 14.58
C PRO A 100 -29.05 11.47 14.30
N VAL A 101 -28.14 12.38 13.98
CA VAL A 101 -26.72 12.10 13.72
C VAL A 101 -25.88 12.66 14.86
N VAL A 102 -25.14 11.81 15.54
CA VAL A 102 -24.26 12.16 16.66
C VAL A 102 -22.81 12.01 16.21
N ALA A 103 -22.00 13.05 16.31
CA ALA A 103 -20.56 12.93 16.11
C ALA A 103 -19.87 12.60 17.43
N TRP A 104 -18.94 11.64 17.38
CA TRP A 104 -18.04 11.33 18.47
C TRP A 104 -16.60 11.29 17.98
N VAL A 105 -15.81 12.29 18.36
CA VAL A 105 -14.37 12.34 18.06
C VAL A 105 -13.65 11.47 19.09
N GLY A 106 -13.32 10.25 18.70
CA GLY A 106 -12.83 9.25 19.63
C GLY A 106 -12.55 7.86 19.04
N PRO A 107 -11.87 6.99 19.79
CA PRO A 107 -11.35 7.21 21.15
C PRO A 107 -10.08 8.08 21.18
N SER A 108 -9.75 8.65 22.33
CA SER A 108 -8.49 9.40 22.52
C SER A 108 -7.26 8.56 22.13
N PRO A 109 -6.27 9.10 21.39
CA PRO A 109 -6.07 10.51 20.99
C PRO A 109 -6.61 10.84 19.58
N ALA A 110 -7.89 10.59 19.31
CA ALA A 110 -8.52 10.89 18.02
C ALA A 110 -8.48 12.38 17.67
N VAL A 111 -8.51 12.66 16.36
CA VAL A 111 -8.52 14.02 15.82
C VAL A 111 -9.71 14.24 14.89
N ALA A 112 -10.18 15.48 14.79
CA ALA A 112 -11.04 15.93 13.71
C ALA A 112 -10.52 17.27 13.19
N PHE A 113 -9.89 17.24 12.01
CA PHE A 113 -9.35 18.45 11.37
C PHE A 113 -10.04 18.76 10.04
N GLY A 114 -9.91 19.99 9.54
CA GLY A 114 -10.45 20.40 8.24
C GLY A 114 -11.90 19.97 8.04
N GLY A 115 -12.20 19.34 6.91
CA GLY A 115 -13.54 18.81 6.60
C GLY A 115 -14.11 17.80 7.60
N ALA A 116 -13.28 17.07 8.36
CA ALA A 116 -13.78 16.19 9.41
C ALA A 116 -14.30 16.99 10.62
N ALA A 117 -13.65 18.10 10.98
CA ALA A 117 -14.16 19.02 12.00
C ALA A 117 -15.49 19.64 11.55
N TYR A 118 -15.62 20.01 10.27
CA TYR A 118 -16.88 20.49 9.73
C TYR A 118 -17.98 19.42 9.74
N LEU A 119 -17.64 18.15 9.48
CA LEU A 119 -18.61 17.05 9.63
C LEU A 119 -19.12 16.91 11.07
N VAL A 120 -18.25 17.13 12.07
CA VAL A 120 -18.68 17.21 13.48
C VAL A 120 -19.65 18.37 13.65
N ASN A 121 -19.33 19.56 13.14
CA ASN A 121 -20.21 20.75 13.23
C ASN A 121 -21.60 20.54 12.61
N GLN A 122 -21.72 19.70 11.57
CA GLN A 122 -23.00 19.37 10.93
C GLN A 122 -23.86 18.35 11.70
N SER A 123 -23.33 17.72 12.75
CA SER A 123 -24.05 16.70 13.52
C SER A 123 -25.05 17.30 14.51
N ASP A 124 -26.13 16.59 14.81
CA ASP A 124 -27.18 17.03 15.73
C ASP A 124 -26.67 17.10 17.19
N ILE A 125 -25.78 16.18 17.58
CA ILE A 125 -25.09 16.20 18.89
C ILE A 125 -23.59 16.01 18.65
N ARG A 126 -22.77 16.88 19.25
CA ARG A 126 -21.32 16.91 19.00
C ARG A 126 -20.59 16.51 20.26
N THR A 127 -19.86 15.39 20.21
CA THR A 127 -19.18 14.82 21.37
C THR A 127 -17.73 14.48 21.08
N ALA A 128 -16.90 14.45 22.11
CA ALA A 128 -15.51 14.03 22.01
C ALA A 128 -15.07 13.18 23.21
N ALA A 129 -14.08 12.32 23.00
CA ALA A 129 -13.34 11.72 24.09
C ALA A 129 -12.37 12.75 24.72
N PRO A 130 -12.13 12.71 26.04
CA PRO A 130 -11.11 13.55 26.67
C PRO A 130 -9.73 13.33 26.03
N GLY A 131 -9.08 14.41 25.62
CA GLY A 131 -7.81 14.39 24.90
C GLY A 131 -7.94 14.33 23.37
N ALA A 132 -9.15 14.27 22.82
CA ALA A 132 -9.36 14.45 21.38
C ALA A 132 -8.99 15.87 20.93
N GLU A 133 -8.57 16.04 19.69
CA GLU A 133 -8.15 17.33 19.14
C GLU A 133 -9.06 17.78 17.99
N ILE A 134 -9.41 19.08 17.97
CA ILE A 134 -10.20 19.72 16.92
C ILE A 134 -9.44 20.94 16.40
N GLY A 135 -9.44 21.17 15.08
CA GLY A 135 -8.92 22.40 14.49
C GLY A 135 -8.28 22.20 13.12
N TYR A 136 -7.31 23.05 12.77
CA TYR A 136 -6.71 23.13 11.44
C TYR A 136 -7.78 23.11 10.35
N LEU A 137 -8.73 24.05 10.44
CA LEU A 137 -9.95 24.02 9.64
C LEU A 137 -9.69 24.27 8.14
N SER A 138 -8.60 24.98 7.80
CA SER A 138 -8.25 25.27 6.42
C SER A 138 -7.14 24.37 5.86
N PRO A 139 -7.28 23.87 4.62
CA PRO A 139 -8.50 23.88 3.81
C PRO A 139 -9.54 22.86 4.32
N ALA A 140 -10.83 23.15 4.12
CA ALA A 140 -11.93 22.22 4.45
C ALA A 140 -12.00 21.05 3.46
N VAL A 141 -11.73 21.31 2.17
CA VAL A 141 -11.72 20.32 1.09
C VAL A 141 -10.50 20.58 0.20
N HIS A 142 -9.77 19.52 -0.16
CA HIS A 142 -8.52 19.67 -0.92
C HIS A 142 -8.71 19.92 -2.43
N ARG A 143 -9.95 20.07 -2.92
CA ARG A 143 -10.26 20.30 -4.34
C ARG A 143 -11.46 21.23 -4.52
N GLY A 144 -11.25 22.51 -4.23
CA GLY A 144 -12.20 23.59 -4.53
C GLY A 144 -12.18 24.67 -3.45
N GLU A 145 -12.27 25.93 -3.87
CA GLU A 145 -12.65 27.04 -2.99
C GLU A 145 -14.13 26.85 -2.65
N ALA A 146 -14.42 25.98 -1.68
CA ALA A 146 -15.74 25.89 -1.10
C ALA A 146 -15.76 26.80 0.13
N GLU A 147 -16.75 27.69 0.20
CA GLU A 147 -17.10 28.40 1.42
C GLU A 147 -17.23 27.41 2.59
N PRO A 148 -16.88 27.82 3.82
CA PRO A 148 -17.14 27.00 5.00
C PRO A 148 -18.61 26.54 4.99
N PRO A 149 -18.90 25.24 5.16
CA PRO A 149 -20.26 24.70 5.07
C PRO A 149 -21.23 25.34 6.06
N SER A 150 -22.52 25.31 5.70
CA SER A 150 -23.64 25.96 6.36
C SER A 150 -23.67 25.79 7.87
N VAL A 151 -23.76 26.92 8.59
CA VAL A 151 -24.01 26.95 10.03
C VAL A 151 -25.39 26.38 10.33
N ARG A 152 -25.48 25.53 11.36
CA ARG A 152 -26.75 24.92 11.78
C ARG A 152 -27.77 26.01 12.13
N ALA A 153 -29.03 25.79 11.76
CA ALA A 153 -30.12 26.66 12.19
C ALA A 153 -30.18 26.69 13.74
N GLY A 154 -29.99 27.88 14.31
CA GLY A 154 -30.01 28.10 15.76
C GLY A 154 -28.62 28.33 16.39
N ASP A 155 -27.53 28.10 15.67
CA ASP A 155 -26.19 28.49 16.15
C ASP A 155 -25.98 30.01 15.94
N ASP A 156 -25.40 30.68 16.94
CA ASP A 156 -24.91 32.05 16.87
C ASP A 156 -23.71 32.11 15.91
N LEU A 157 -23.96 32.68 14.72
CA LEU A 157 -23.02 32.82 13.61
C LEU A 157 -21.77 33.59 14.01
N ASP A 158 -21.94 34.69 14.76
CA ASP A 158 -20.83 35.57 15.13
C ASP A 158 -19.88 34.86 16.10
N ARG A 159 -20.44 34.11 17.05
CA ARG A 159 -19.64 33.24 17.92
C ARG A 159 -18.91 32.14 17.15
N LEU A 160 -19.56 31.53 16.17
CA LEU A 160 -18.95 30.45 15.40
C LEU A 160 -17.78 30.98 14.58
N ALA A 161 -17.94 32.13 13.95
CA ALA A 161 -16.89 32.77 13.16
C ALA A 161 -15.61 33.02 13.97
N VAL A 162 -15.74 33.45 15.23
CA VAL A 162 -14.60 33.65 16.14
C VAL A 162 -13.85 32.33 16.40
N VAL A 163 -14.58 31.25 16.65
CA VAL A 163 -13.95 29.94 16.91
C VAL A 163 -13.35 29.35 15.63
N VAL A 164 -14.01 29.54 14.49
CA VAL A 164 -13.49 29.11 13.19
C VAL A 164 -12.18 29.84 12.87
N ASP A 165 -12.13 31.15 13.07
CA ASP A 165 -10.90 31.94 12.88
C ASP A 165 -9.78 31.48 13.83
N GLU A 166 -10.10 31.20 15.10
CA GLU A 166 -9.13 30.68 16.06
C GLU A 166 -8.57 29.31 15.64
N LEU A 167 -9.43 28.42 15.14
CA LEU A 167 -9.07 27.04 14.81
C LEU A 167 -8.60 26.87 13.35
N ASP A 168 -8.52 27.95 12.56
CA ASP A 168 -8.17 27.87 11.15
C ASP A 168 -6.77 27.29 10.94
N ASP A 169 -5.80 27.86 11.67
CA ASP A 169 -4.39 27.46 11.66
C ASP A 169 -3.92 26.83 13.01
N ALA A 170 -4.85 26.61 13.95
CA ALA A 170 -4.55 26.05 15.26
C ALA A 170 -5.44 24.86 15.60
N LYS A 171 -5.09 24.15 16.68
CA LYS A 171 -5.92 23.08 17.25
C LYS A 171 -6.14 23.28 18.74
N ARG A 172 -7.28 22.80 19.23
CA ARG A 172 -7.60 22.69 20.65
C ARG A 172 -7.80 21.23 21.05
N THR A 173 -7.32 20.90 22.25
CA THR A 173 -7.57 19.60 22.88
C THR A 173 -8.78 19.73 23.79
N VAL A 174 -9.74 18.83 23.65
CA VAL A 174 -10.91 18.79 24.53
C VAL A 174 -10.50 18.19 25.87
N THR A 175 -10.76 18.90 26.97
CA THR A 175 -10.34 18.48 28.32
C THR A 175 -11.51 18.48 29.28
N PRO A 176 -11.48 17.70 30.38
CA PRO A 176 -12.54 17.76 31.39
C PRO A 176 -12.77 19.16 31.98
N GLN A 177 -11.76 20.04 31.94
CA GLN A 177 -11.84 21.42 32.42
C GLN A 177 -12.46 22.38 31.38
N ASP A 178 -12.26 22.10 30.10
CA ASP A 178 -12.86 22.82 28.97
C ASP A 178 -13.48 21.79 28.00
N PRO A 179 -14.68 21.27 28.35
CA PRO A 179 -15.28 20.12 27.67
C PRO A 179 -15.97 20.49 26.35
N SER A 180 -16.17 21.78 26.10
CA SER A 180 -16.93 22.29 24.97
C SER A 180 -16.06 23.15 24.06
N ILE A 181 -16.23 22.99 22.75
CA ILE A 181 -15.66 23.88 21.74
C ILE A 181 -16.86 24.35 20.93
N TYR A 182 -17.24 25.62 21.07
CA TYR A 182 -18.47 26.11 20.46
C TYR A 182 -18.51 25.82 18.96
N GLY A 183 -19.64 25.27 18.49
CA GLY A 183 -19.81 24.83 17.10
C GLY A 183 -19.25 23.44 16.79
N PHE A 184 -18.34 22.91 17.60
CA PHE A 184 -17.64 21.66 17.30
C PHE A 184 -17.83 20.58 18.36
N ILE A 185 -17.95 20.90 19.64
CA ILE A 185 -18.11 19.93 20.74
C ILE A 185 -19.03 20.52 21.79
N ASP A 186 -20.10 19.80 22.12
CA ASP A 186 -21.07 20.17 23.14
C ASP A 186 -20.79 19.49 24.49
N ARG A 187 -20.25 18.27 24.46
CA ARG A 187 -20.00 17.45 25.67
C ARG A 187 -18.88 16.42 25.49
N LEU A 188 -18.39 15.91 26.62
CA LEU A 188 -17.36 14.89 26.68
C LEU A 188 -17.93 13.51 26.98
N GLU A 189 -17.57 12.53 26.15
CA GLU A 189 -17.88 11.12 26.37
C GLU A 189 -16.62 10.26 26.19
N PRO A 190 -16.10 9.61 27.24
CA PRO A 190 -14.81 8.95 27.19
C PRO A 190 -14.83 7.65 26.38
N ALA A 191 -15.99 7.04 26.20
CA ALA A 191 -16.15 5.78 25.49
C ALA A 191 -17.47 5.76 24.72
N LEU A 192 -17.47 5.11 23.56
CA LEU A 192 -18.66 4.93 22.72
C LEU A 192 -19.83 4.30 23.49
N GLY A 193 -19.57 3.33 24.37
CA GLY A 193 -20.62 2.72 25.19
C GLY A 193 -21.26 3.70 26.17
N GLN A 194 -20.47 4.61 26.74
CA GLN A 194 -20.97 5.65 27.64
C GLN A 194 -21.77 6.71 26.86
N LEU A 195 -21.30 7.09 25.67
CA LEU A 195 -22.06 7.95 24.76
C LEU A 195 -23.44 7.35 24.46
N ILE A 196 -23.50 6.08 24.04
CA ILE A 196 -24.78 5.42 23.72
C ILE A 196 -25.73 5.47 24.92
N ILE A 197 -25.23 5.25 26.13
CA ILE A 197 -26.06 5.32 27.35
C ILE A 197 -26.48 6.76 27.66
N SER A 198 -25.58 7.74 27.50
CA SER A 198 -25.82 9.16 27.80
C SER A 198 -26.86 9.81 26.89
N LEU A 199 -27.09 9.23 25.71
CA LEU A 199 -28.09 9.69 24.75
C LEU A 199 -29.52 9.32 25.16
N ASP A 200 -29.71 8.44 26.15
CA ASP A 200 -31.04 8.00 26.56
C ASP A 200 -31.80 9.15 27.23
N GLY A 201 -33.02 9.42 26.75
CA GLY A 201 -33.87 10.52 27.19
C GLY A 201 -33.58 11.87 26.54
N GLU A 202 -32.58 11.98 25.65
CA GLU A 202 -32.30 13.21 24.90
C GLU A 202 -33.34 13.45 23.82
N VAL A 203 -33.66 14.73 23.57
CA VAL A 203 -34.60 15.14 22.53
C VAL A 203 -33.88 16.00 21.50
N VAL A 204 -33.76 15.49 20.28
CA VAL A 204 -33.15 16.22 19.17
C VAL A 204 -34.25 16.86 18.33
N SER A 205 -34.16 18.16 18.08
CA SER A 205 -35.13 18.89 17.25
C SER A 205 -34.52 19.34 15.93
N ARG A 206 -35.19 19.00 14.82
CA ARG A 206 -34.89 19.45 13.46
C ARG A 206 -36.12 20.13 12.87
N GLY A 207 -36.15 21.47 12.92
CA GLY A 207 -37.34 22.24 12.58
C GLY A 207 -38.52 21.86 13.47
N ASP A 208 -39.63 21.44 12.86
CA ASP A 208 -40.84 21.02 13.57
C ASP A 208 -40.83 19.53 13.99
N VAL A 209 -39.78 18.78 13.65
CA VAL A 209 -39.65 17.36 13.98
C VAL A 209 -38.79 17.19 15.23
N SER A 210 -39.29 16.46 16.22
CA SER A 210 -38.54 16.05 17.42
C SER A 210 -38.29 14.55 17.42
N PHE A 211 -37.08 14.15 17.79
CA PHE A 211 -36.65 12.77 17.93
C PHE A 211 -36.34 12.49 19.40
N ASP A 212 -37.11 11.61 20.02
CA ASP A 212 -36.85 11.15 21.39
C ASP A 212 -35.89 9.97 21.35
N LEU A 213 -34.70 10.14 21.94
CA LEU A 213 -33.68 9.12 21.95
C LEU A 213 -33.92 8.13 23.10
N SER A 214 -34.27 6.89 22.78
CA SER A 214 -34.20 5.76 23.71
C SER A 214 -33.10 4.81 23.30
N THR A 215 -32.02 4.80 24.06
CA THR A 215 -30.77 4.07 23.76
C THR A 215 -30.26 3.26 24.94
N ALA A 216 -30.76 3.45 26.16
CA ALA A 216 -30.34 2.71 27.34
C ALA A 216 -31.51 2.00 28.03
N ARG A 217 -31.19 0.90 28.72
CA ARG A 217 -32.08 0.24 29.68
C ARG A 217 -31.28 -0.29 30.85
N VAL A 218 -31.93 -0.34 32.01
CA VAL A 218 -31.41 -1.02 33.19
C VAL A 218 -31.86 -2.47 33.14
N GLU A 219 -30.93 -3.42 33.20
CA GLU A 219 -31.22 -4.84 33.45
C GLU A 219 -30.52 -5.30 34.73
N THR A 220 -31.18 -6.17 35.48
CA THR A 220 -30.58 -6.81 36.66
C THR A 220 -29.92 -8.12 36.25
N ILE A 221 -28.59 -8.16 36.22
CA ILE A 221 -27.79 -9.37 35.98
C ILE A 221 -27.11 -9.74 37.30
N ASP A 222 -27.27 -10.97 37.77
CA ASP A 222 -26.69 -11.48 39.03
C ASP A 222 -26.99 -10.62 40.28
N GLY A 223 -28.18 -10.00 40.30
CA GLY A 223 -28.59 -9.12 41.41
C GLY A 223 -27.96 -7.73 41.40
N GLN A 224 -27.19 -7.39 40.36
CA GLN A 224 -26.66 -6.06 40.12
C GLN A 224 -27.40 -5.38 38.97
N GLU A 225 -27.76 -4.12 39.15
CA GLU A 225 -28.30 -3.29 38.07
C GLU A 225 -27.17 -2.87 37.12
N VAL A 226 -27.29 -3.26 35.85
CA VAL A 226 -26.35 -2.93 34.79
C VAL A 226 -27.07 -2.10 33.73
N LEU A 227 -26.53 -0.92 33.42
CA LEU A 227 -26.96 -0.10 32.29
C LEU A 227 -26.39 -0.69 30.99
N MET A 228 -27.25 -0.95 30.03
CA MET A 228 -26.88 -1.46 28.72
C MET A 228 -27.68 -0.79 27.62
N SER A 229 -27.24 -0.97 26.37
CA SER A 229 -27.98 -0.47 25.20
C SER A 229 -29.37 -1.12 25.16
N SER A 230 -30.43 -0.33 25.04
CA SER A 230 -31.80 -0.83 24.86
C SER A 230 -32.04 -1.39 23.46
N ARG A 231 -31.20 -0.98 22.50
CA ARG A 231 -31.30 -1.31 21.07
C ARG A 231 -30.06 -2.05 20.56
N PRO A 232 -30.17 -2.83 19.47
CA PRO A 232 -29.00 -3.45 18.84
C PRO A 232 -28.03 -2.39 18.32
N VAL A 233 -26.73 -2.59 18.54
CA VAL A 233 -25.68 -1.69 18.02
C VAL A 233 -25.07 -2.32 16.76
N LYS A 234 -25.25 -1.66 15.61
CA LYS A 234 -24.72 -2.09 14.32
C LYS A 234 -23.48 -1.27 13.96
N PHE A 235 -22.34 -1.94 13.83
CA PHE A 235 -21.10 -1.31 13.36
C PHE A 235 -20.99 -1.43 11.86
N ILE A 236 -20.94 -0.28 11.19
CA ILE A 236 -20.65 -0.19 9.77
C ILE A 236 -19.18 0.19 9.64
N LYS A 237 -18.46 -0.63 8.88
CA LYS A 237 -17.06 -0.45 8.55
C LYS A 237 -16.90 -0.52 7.05
N ALA A 238 -15.95 0.24 6.53
CA ALA A 238 -15.70 0.23 5.11
C ALA A 238 -15.17 -1.13 4.61
N GLY A 239 -15.38 -1.37 3.32
CA GLY A 239 -15.13 -2.65 2.67
C GLY A 239 -13.68 -3.12 2.78
N LEU A 240 -13.44 -4.40 2.48
CA LEU A 240 -12.08 -4.96 2.47
C LEU A 240 -11.17 -4.24 1.47
N LEU A 241 -11.70 -3.92 0.29
CA LEU A 241 -10.95 -3.20 -0.73
C LEU A 241 -10.60 -1.78 -0.28
N ASP A 242 -11.55 -1.06 0.32
CA ASP A 242 -11.29 0.32 0.79
C ASP A 242 -10.28 0.31 1.95
N ARG A 243 -10.36 -0.67 2.84
CA ARG A 243 -9.34 -0.86 3.89
C ARG A 243 -7.97 -1.16 3.30
N PHE A 244 -7.90 -1.97 2.25
CA PHE A 244 -6.65 -2.25 1.56
C PHE A 244 -6.08 -1.01 0.85
N LEU A 245 -6.91 -0.25 0.15
CA LEU A 245 -6.48 0.98 -0.56
C LEU A 245 -6.09 2.10 0.42
N ARG A 246 -6.74 2.17 1.59
CA ARG A 246 -6.37 3.11 2.66
C ARG A 246 -4.94 2.94 3.17
N LEU A 247 -4.32 1.78 2.99
CA LEU A 247 -2.88 1.64 3.28
C LEU A 247 -2.05 2.64 2.46
N GLY A 248 -2.47 3.00 1.25
CA GLY A 248 -1.83 4.01 0.42
C GLY A 248 -2.34 5.44 0.65
N ALA A 249 -3.40 5.64 1.43
CA ALA A 249 -4.03 6.95 1.64
C ALA A 249 -3.38 7.78 2.77
N ARG A 250 -2.26 7.32 3.34
CA ARG A 250 -1.46 8.11 4.30
C ARG A 250 -0.18 8.61 3.64
N PRO A 251 0.28 9.85 3.91
CA PRO A 251 1.43 10.44 3.23
C PRO A 251 2.71 9.58 3.33
N GLU A 252 3.04 9.11 4.52
CA GLU A 252 4.23 8.33 4.78
C GLU A 252 4.20 6.93 4.15
N THR A 253 3.03 6.29 4.10
CA THR A 253 2.89 4.96 3.51
C THR A 253 2.87 5.04 1.99
N ALA A 254 2.20 6.04 1.42
CA ALA A 254 2.25 6.34 -0.02
C ALA A 254 3.69 6.57 -0.48
N PHE A 255 4.46 7.37 0.27
CA PHE A 255 5.87 7.62 0.02
C PHE A 255 6.71 6.34 0.12
N LEU A 256 6.49 5.52 1.16
CA LEU A 256 7.17 4.23 1.32
C LEU A 256 6.90 3.28 0.15
N PHE A 257 5.62 3.11 -0.21
CA PHE A 257 5.22 2.25 -1.32
C PHE A 257 5.78 2.77 -2.65
N LEU A 258 5.88 4.09 -2.85
CA LEU A 258 6.48 4.68 -4.03
C LEU A 258 7.97 4.33 -4.11
N LEU A 259 8.72 4.54 -3.03
CA LEU A 259 10.15 4.23 -3.01
C LEU A 259 10.43 2.74 -3.18
N PHE A 260 9.68 1.87 -2.50
CA PHE A 260 9.86 0.42 -2.60
C PHE A 260 9.41 -0.10 -3.97
N GLY A 261 8.30 0.42 -4.49
CA GLY A 261 7.81 0.09 -5.83
C GLY A 261 8.86 0.38 -6.90
N VAL A 262 9.42 1.59 -6.91
CA VAL A 262 10.44 1.96 -7.89
C VAL A 262 11.77 1.23 -7.65
N ALA A 263 12.18 1.04 -6.40
CA ALA A 263 13.42 0.31 -6.07
C ALA A 263 13.35 -1.16 -6.52
N PHE A 264 12.25 -1.87 -6.23
CA PHE A 264 12.06 -3.26 -6.65
C PHE A 264 11.88 -3.39 -8.17
N ALA A 265 11.20 -2.44 -8.81
CA ALA A 265 11.12 -2.40 -10.27
C ALA A 265 12.51 -2.24 -10.91
N ALA A 266 13.35 -1.35 -10.37
CA ALA A 266 14.72 -1.18 -10.82
C ALA A 266 15.53 -2.47 -10.64
N PHE A 267 15.45 -3.12 -9.48
CA PHE A 267 16.15 -4.38 -9.23
C PHE A 267 15.75 -5.48 -10.21
N GLU A 268 14.45 -5.70 -10.45
CA GLU A 268 14.00 -6.73 -11.40
C GLU A 268 14.54 -6.46 -12.81
N PHE A 269 14.54 -5.18 -13.24
CA PHE A 269 15.08 -4.77 -14.54
C PHE A 269 16.57 -5.11 -14.70
N PHE A 270 17.37 -4.94 -13.63
CA PHE A 270 18.80 -5.24 -13.66
C PHE A 270 19.10 -6.73 -13.45
N ALA A 271 18.40 -7.40 -12.54
CA ALA A 271 18.71 -8.75 -12.09
C ALA A 271 18.19 -9.86 -13.02
N VAL A 272 17.33 -9.55 -14.00
CA VAL A 272 16.61 -10.53 -14.83
C VAL A 272 16.00 -11.61 -13.92
N GLY A 273 15.14 -11.17 -13.01
CA GLY A 273 14.55 -11.99 -11.97
C GLY A 273 13.45 -12.93 -12.45
N GLY A 274 12.98 -13.80 -11.55
CA GLY A 274 11.86 -14.71 -11.78
C GLY A 274 10.47 -14.07 -11.68
N GLY A 275 10.36 -12.74 -11.62
CA GLY A 275 9.10 -12.00 -11.56
C GLY A 275 8.52 -11.75 -10.16
N LEU A 276 9.15 -12.27 -9.10
CA LEU A 276 8.70 -12.05 -7.72
C LEU A 276 8.79 -10.56 -7.34
N MET A 277 9.92 -9.91 -7.63
CA MET A 277 10.10 -8.51 -7.29
C MET A 277 9.25 -7.60 -8.18
N ALA A 278 9.00 -7.97 -9.44
CA ALA A 278 8.01 -7.29 -10.28
C ALA A 278 6.61 -7.32 -9.67
N SER A 279 6.22 -8.42 -9.03
CA SER A 279 4.90 -8.56 -8.39
C SER A 279 4.78 -7.63 -7.17
N VAL A 280 5.80 -7.60 -6.30
CA VAL A 280 5.85 -6.69 -5.14
C VAL A 280 5.95 -5.23 -5.58
N ALA A 281 6.76 -4.95 -6.61
CA ALA A 281 6.88 -3.63 -7.22
C ALA A 281 5.54 -3.15 -7.78
N SER A 282 4.81 -4.01 -8.50
CA SER A 282 3.50 -3.67 -9.08
C SER A 282 2.48 -3.37 -8.00
N LEU A 283 2.38 -4.21 -6.97
CA LEU A 283 1.46 -3.98 -5.85
C LEU A 283 1.78 -2.69 -5.09
N SER A 284 3.06 -2.46 -4.80
CA SER A 284 3.52 -1.24 -4.14
C SER A 284 3.25 -0.01 -5.00
N THR A 285 3.47 -0.09 -6.31
CA THR A 285 3.20 1.02 -7.23
C THR A 285 1.71 1.30 -7.38
N ILE A 286 0.84 0.28 -7.30
CA ILE A 286 -0.62 0.47 -7.27
C ILE A 286 -1.04 1.23 -6.01
N LEU A 287 -0.53 0.83 -4.83
CA LEU A 287 -0.84 1.51 -3.57
C LEU A 287 -0.27 2.93 -3.54
N ALA A 288 0.95 3.12 -4.02
CA ALA A 288 1.55 4.44 -4.20
C ALA A 288 0.74 5.29 -5.17
N GLY A 289 0.29 4.73 -6.29
CA GLY A 289 -0.56 5.38 -7.28
C GLY A 289 -1.91 5.82 -6.71
N TYR A 290 -2.51 5.00 -5.85
CA TYR A 290 -3.71 5.36 -5.12
C TYR A 290 -3.45 6.57 -4.22
N GLY A 291 -2.41 6.50 -3.39
CA GLY A 291 -1.98 7.63 -2.57
C GLY A 291 -1.67 8.87 -3.40
N LEU A 292 -1.06 8.71 -4.58
CA LEU A 292 -0.78 9.83 -5.47
C LEU A 292 -2.03 10.48 -6.08
N ALA A 293 -3.10 9.71 -6.25
CA ALA A 293 -4.36 10.19 -6.79
C ALA A 293 -5.26 10.86 -5.74
N THR A 294 -5.18 10.39 -4.49
CA THR A 294 -6.03 10.88 -3.38
C THR A 294 -5.36 11.93 -2.53
N LEU A 295 -4.03 11.89 -2.38
CA LEU A 295 -3.31 12.82 -1.52
C LEU A 295 -2.98 14.13 -2.24
N PRO A 296 -2.92 15.22 -1.47
CA PRO A 296 -2.59 16.53 -1.99
C PRO A 296 -1.10 16.77 -2.08
N ILE A 297 -0.51 16.19 -3.13
CA ILE A 297 0.93 16.13 -3.28
C ILE A 297 1.56 17.47 -3.63
N TRP A 298 2.68 17.75 -2.97
CA TRP A 298 3.57 18.79 -3.41
C TRP A 298 4.42 18.26 -4.56
N TRP A 299 4.03 18.55 -5.81
CA TRP A 299 4.70 18.06 -7.02
C TRP A 299 6.25 18.19 -7.05
N PRO A 300 6.86 19.25 -6.48
CA PRO A 300 8.31 19.30 -6.33
C PRO A 300 8.91 18.13 -5.54
N ALA A 301 8.20 17.54 -4.57
CA ALA A 301 8.62 16.32 -3.89
C ALA A 301 8.80 15.15 -4.86
N ILE A 302 7.88 14.97 -5.81
CA ILE A 302 7.98 13.92 -6.84
C ILE A 302 9.19 14.14 -7.73
N ALA A 303 9.42 15.37 -8.18
CA ALA A 303 10.60 15.71 -8.97
C ALA A 303 11.90 15.42 -8.19
N MET A 304 11.96 15.77 -6.90
CA MET A 304 13.09 15.46 -6.04
C MET A 304 13.31 13.95 -5.87
N ILE A 305 12.24 13.16 -5.73
CA ILE A 305 12.33 11.69 -5.66
C ILE A 305 12.95 11.12 -6.95
N VAL A 306 12.46 11.55 -8.11
CA VAL A 306 12.98 11.08 -9.41
C VAL A 306 14.46 11.43 -9.56
N VAL A 307 14.84 12.68 -9.28
CA VAL A 307 16.25 13.12 -9.33
C VAL A 307 17.12 12.33 -8.34
N ALA A 308 16.63 12.12 -7.12
CA ALA A 308 17.34 11.36 -6.10
C ALA A 308 17.58 9.90 -6.53
N LEU A 309 16.55 9.23 -7.05
CA LEU A 309 16.66 7.84 -7.51
C LEU A 309 17.63 7.71 -8.67
N VAL A 310 17.62 8.65 -9.63
CA VAL A 310 18.60 8.68 -10.73
C VAL A 310 20.02 8.85 -10.19
N LEU A 311 20.24 9.76 -9.23
CA LEU A 311 21.56 9.96 -8.61
C LEU A 311 22.04 8.72 -7.85
N LEU A 312 21.16 8.05 -7.10
CA LEU A 312 21.48 6.84 -6.35
C LEU A 312 21.84 5.68 -7.27
N VAL A 313 21.01 5.41 -8.28
CA VAL A 313 21.27 4.34 -9.25
C VAL A 313 22.56 4.64 -10.03
N TRP A 314 22.74 5.87 -10.50
CA TRP A 314 23.95 6.25 -11.23
C TRP A 314 25.21 6.13 -10.38
N GLY A 315 25.17 6.58 -9.12
CA GLY A 315 26.28 6.48 -8.18
C GLY A 315 26.65 5.03 -7.86
N PHE A 316 25.68 4.23 -7.43
CA PHE A 316 25.92 2.86 -7.00
C PHE A 316 26.24 1.90 -8.16
N ALA A 317 25.78 2.18 -9.39
CA ALA A 317 26.16 1.41 -10.57
C ALA A 317 27.68 1.40 -10.81
N GLN A 318 28.39 2.44 -10.37
CA GLN A 318 29.85 2.55 -10.47
C GLN A 318 30.58 1.89 -9.29
N ASN A 319 29.86 1.21 -8.37
CA ASN A 319 30.40 0.63 -7.14
C ASN A 319 31.20 1.67 -6.31
N ARG A 320 30.74 2.93 -6.31
CA ARG A 320 31.31 4.05 -5.54
C ARG A 320 30.25 4.69 -4.66
N THR A 321 30.63 5.07 -3.45
CA THR A 321 29.80 5.90 -2.56
C THR A 321 30.38 7.31 -2.58
N ASP A 322 29.96 8.09 -3.57
CA ASP A 322 30.41 9.47 -3.78
C ASP A 322 29.33 10.48 -3.33
N TRP A 323 29.57 11.77 -3.54
CA TRP A 323 28.63 12.87 -3.23
C TRP A 323 27.20 12.65 -3.74
N ARG A 324 27.03 11.92 -4.85
CA ARG A 324 25.72 11.57 -5.43
C ARG A 324 24.87 10.75 -4.47
N ALA A 325 25.48 9.85 -3.71
CA ALA A 325 24.77 9.05 -2.71
C ALA A 325 24.22 9.94 -1.59
N ILE A 326 25.05 10.85 -1.09
CA ILE A 326 24.68 11.82 -0.04
C ILE A 326 23.55 12.73 -0.53
N VAL A 327 23.73 13.35 -1.70
CA VAL A 327 22.72 14.27 -2.27
C VAL A 327 21.41 13.53 -2.58
N GLY A 328 21.48 12.33 -3.15
CA GLY A 328 20.30 11.51 -3.40
C GLY A 328 19.55 11.17 -2.11
N THR A 329 20.25 10.70 -1.07
CA THR A 329 19.63 10.40 0.23
C THR A 329 19.01 11.64 0.86
N VAL A 330 19.70 12.79 0.87
CA VAL A 330 19.16 14.05 1.42
C VAL A 330 17.92 14.49 0.65
N LEU A 331 17.93 14.42 -0.68
CA LEU A 331 16.76 14.75 -1.49
C LEU A 331 15.56 13.83 -1.18
N LEU A 332 15.79 12.52 -0.96
CA LEU A 332 14.71 11.62 -0.55
C LEU A 332 14.13 11.98 0.82
N VAL A 333 14.98 12.33 1.80
CA VAL A 333 14.51 12.76 3.12
C VAL A 333 13.69 14.03 3.00
N VAL A 334 14.21 15.05 2.31
CA VAL A 334 13.50 16.32 2.11
C VAL A 334 12.17 16.07 1.40
N ALA A 335 12.17 15.31 0.31
CA ALA A 335 10.96 15.00 -0.44
C ALA A 335 9.92 14.24 0.38
N GLY A 336 10.32 13.25 1.17
CA GLY A 336 9.41 12.48 2.01
C GLY A 336 8.82 13.33 3.15
N LEU A 337 9.61 14.22 3.74
CA LEU A 337 9.10 15.16 4.73
C LEU A 337 8.11 16.15 4.10
N THR A 338 8.39 16.65 2.88
CA THR A 338 7.58 17.62 2.13
C THR A 338 6.59 16.98 1.15
N PHE A 339 6.18 15.74 1.37
CA PHE A 339 5.40 15.00 0.38
C PHE A 339 4.02 15.60 0.09
N THR A 340 3.37 16.18 1.09
CA THR A 340 2.03 16.78 1.01
C THR A 340 2.02 18.29 1.24
N THR A 341 0.98 18.95 0.71
CA THR A 341 0.76 20.40 0.84
C THR A 341 -0.01 20.80 2.10
N THR A 342 -0.84 19.90 2.65
CA THR A 342 -1.76 20.17 3.77
C THR A 342 -1.11 20.02 5.14
N ARG A 343 -0.07 20.81 5.38
CA ARG A 343 0.48 20.96 6.73
C ARG A 343 -0.25 22.12 7.39
N PRO A 344 -0.67 22.00 8.67
CA PRO A 344 -0.30 20.97 9.65
C PRO A 344 -1.27 19.78 9.78
N GLN A 345 -2.33 19.67 8.96
CA GLN A 345 -3.36 18.62 9.07
C GLN A 345 -2.79 17.19 8.94
N TYR A 346 -1.89 16.94 7.98
CA TYR A 346 -1.33 15.60 7.71
C TYR A 346 0.20 15.62 7.51
N PRO A 347 0.99 15.83 8.57
CA PRO A 347 2.44 15.75 8.47
C PRO A 347 2.85 14.28 8.25
N PRO A 348 3.72 13.97 7.26
CA PRO A 348 4.26 12.63 7.12
C PRO A 348 4.98 12.19 8.40
N ALA A 349 4.71 10.97 8.86
CA ALA A 349 5.41 10.42 10.01
C ALA A 349 6.93 10.34 9.76
N THR A 350 7.69 11.20 10.42
CA THR A 350 9.14 11.38 10.17
C THR A 350 9.92 10.08 10.28
N TRP A 351 9.63 9.24 11.28
CA TRP A 351 10.32 7.96 11.47
C TRP A 351 10.06 6.99 10.31
N MET A 352 8.84 6.98 9.76
CA MET A 352 8.45 6.09 8.67
C MET A 352 9.06 6.55 7.34
N VAL A 353 9.15 7.87 7.13
CA VAL A 353 9.92 8.46 6.03
C VAL A 353 11.39 8.05 6.11
N LEU A 354 12.05 8.25 7.26
CA LEU A 354 13.45 7.87 7.46
C LEU A 354 13.68 6.37 7.25
N PHE A 355 12.76 5.52 7.74
CA PHE A 355 12.78 4.08 7.51
C PHE A 355 12.68 3.73 6.03
N ALA A 356 11.73 4.33 5.29
CA ALA A 356 11.57 4.11 3.86
C ALA A 356 12.83 4.52 3.09
N VAL A 357 13.40 5.69 3.40
CA VAL A 357 14.64 6.17 2.77
C VAL A 357 15.81 5.24 3.08
N ALA A 358 16.02 4.88 4.35
CA ALA A 358 17.11 3.99 4.75
C ALA A 358 16.97 2.61 4.07
N GLY A 359 15.77 2.03 4.10
CA GLY A 359 15.47 0.76 3.45
C GLY A 359 15.75 0.78 1.95
N SER A 360 15.29 1.82 1.25
CA SER A 360 15.54 1.98 -0.19
C SER A 360 17.00 2.22 -0.52
N VAL A 361 17.72 3.05 0.24
CA VAL A 361 19.15 3.32 -0.01
C VAL A 361 19.98 2.04 0.19
N VAL A 362 19.77 1.33 1.30
CA VAL A 362 20.45 0.06 1.59
C VAL A 362 20.12 -0.98 0.53
N PHE A 363 18.84 -1.09 0.15
CA PHE A 363 18.41 -2.02 -0.87
C PHE A 363 19.06 -1.71 -2.22
N ILE A 364 18.97 -0.47 -2.74
CA ILE A 364 19.55 -0.09 -4.03
C ILE A 364 21.07 -0.30 -4.02
N TRP A 365 21.75 0.07 -2.93
CA TRP A 365 23.19 -0.15 -2.77
C TRP A 365 23.55 -1.63 -2.87
N TYR A 366 22.87 -2.50 -2.12
CA TYR A 366 23.13 -3.95 -2.12
C TYR A 366 22.76 -4.61 -3.45
N ALA A 367 21.55 -4.31 -3.95
CA ALA A 367 21.00 -4.84 -5.19
C ALA A 367 21.92 -4.54 -6.38
N LEU A 368 22.29 -3.26 -6.56
CA LEU A 368 23.00 -2.83 -7.75
C LEU A 368 24.46 -3.29 -7.73
N THR A 369 25.12 -3.30 -6.57
CA THR A 369 26.48 -3.84 -6.45
C THR A 369 26.54 -5.34 -6.73
N THR A 370 25.52 -6.10 -6.30
CA THR A 370 25.44 -7.54 -6.55
C THR A 370 25.23 -7.83 -8.04
N VAL A 371 24.29 -7.15 -8.69
CA VAL A 371 23.98 -7.37 -10.11
C VAL A 371 25.15 -6.94 -11.01
N VAL A 372 25.76 -5.78 -10.76
CA VAL A 372 26.90 -5.31 -11.54
C VAL A 372 28.07 -6.29 -11.42
N ARG A 373 28.36 -6.79 -10.21
CA ARG A 373 29.40 -7.82 -10.02
C ARG A 373 29.05 -9.13 -10.72
N GLY A 374 27.79 -9.54 -10.70
CA GLY A 374 27.34 -10.77 -11.39
C GLY A 374 27.45 -10.68 -12.91
N ARG A 375 27.13 -9.52 -13.50
CA ARG A 375 27.15 -9.33 -14.96
C ARG A 375 28.56 -9.22 -15.54
N PHE A 376 29.52 -8.71 -14.77
CA PHE A 376 30.93 -8.62 -15.16
C PHE A 376 31.81 -9.70 -14.52
N ALA A 377 31.21 -10.69 -13.85
CA ALA A 377 31.94 -11.87 -13.44
C ALA A 377 32.43 -12.58 -14.71
N THR A 378 33.74 -12.76 -14.83
CA THR A 378 34.33 -13.50 -15.95
C THR A 378 33.67 -14.88 -16.02
N PRO A 379 33.07 -15.28 -17.16
CA PRO A 379 32.58 -16.64 -17.31
C PRO A 379 33.78 -17.57 -17.14
N THR A 380 33.88 -18.23 -16.00
CA THR A 380 34.77 -19.38 -15.88
C THR A 380 34.16 -20.45 -16.76
N VAL A 381 34.67 -20.60 -17.99
CA VAL A 381 34.42 -21.80 -18.80
C VAL A 381 34.71 -22.97 -17.87
N GLY A 382 33.68 -23.70 -17.49
CA GLY A 382 33.84 -24.83 -16.58
C GLY A 382 34.84 -25.77 -17.20
N ARG A 383 35.83 -26.25 -16.43
CA ARG A 383 36.77 -27.28 -16.91
C ARG A 383 36.01 -28.46 -17.51
N GLU A 384 34.83 -28.76 -16.99
CA GLU A 384 33.92 -29.81 -17.47
C GLU A 384 33.37 -29.56 -18.89
N GLU A 385 33.23 -28.30 -19.34
CA GLU A 385 32.70 -27.96 -20.67
C GLU A 385 33.74 -28.14 -21.79
N LEU A 386 35.02 -28.27 -21.43
CA LEU A 386 36.09 -28.57 -22.37
C LEU A 386 36.12 -30.07 -22.74
N TYR A 387 35.50 -30.94 -21.95
CA TYR A 387 35.43 -32.37 -22.24
C TYR A 387 34.57 -32.64 -23.48
N GLY A 388 35.07 -33.42 -24.45
CA GLY A 388 34.40 -33.72 -25.72
C GLY A 388 34.39 -32.57 -26.74
N ARG A 389 34.97 -31.41 -26.42
CA ARG A 389 35.20 -30.34 -27.41
C ARG A 389 36.31 -30.76 -28.37
N ARG A 390 36.17 -30.34 -29.62
CA ARG A 390 37.18 -30.56 -30.66
C ARG A 390 38.13 -29.38 -30.75
N GLY A 391 39.40 -29.69 -30.91
CA GLY A 391 40.46 -28.72 -31.14
C GLY A 391 41.34 -29.12 -32.32
N VAL A 392 42.38 -28.33 -32.55
CA VAL A 392 43.39 -28.60 -33.58
C VAL A 392 44.77 -28.54 -32.94
N ALA A 393 45.63 -29.52 -33.23
CA ALA A 393 47.03 -29.50 -32.82
C ALA A 393 47.74 -28.32 -33.51
N VAL A 394 48.39 -27.44 -32.75
CA VAL A 394 49.13 -26.27 -33.27
C VAL A 394 50.59 -26.62 -33.49
N SER A 395 51.14 -27.53 -32.70
CA SER A 395 52.49 -28.07 -32.82
C SER A 395 52.42 -29.58 -33.00
N ASP A 396 53.49 -30.16 -33.56
CA ASP A 396 53.71 -31.60 -33.46
C ASP A 396 53.76 -32.01 -31.98
N MET A 397 53.21 -33.18 -31.66
CA MET A 397 52.99 -33.65 -30.28
C MET A 397 53.36 -35.13 -30.15
N ASP A 398 54.33 -35.41 -29.27
CA ASP A 398 54.72 -36.76 -28.80
C ASP A 398 55.45 -36.68 -27.44
N PRO A 399 54.82 -37.03 -26.31
CA PRO A 399 53.38 -37.00 -26.07
C PRO A 399 52.86 -35.59 -25.79
N LEU A 400 53.73 -34.60 -25.55
CA LEU A 400 53.35 -33.24 -25.15
C LEU A 400 53.34 -32.26 -26.32
N GLY A 401 52.35 -31.37 -26.36
CA GLY A 401 52.22 -30.36 -27.40
C GLY A 401 51.22 -29.26 -27.03
N VAL A 402 50.85 -28.45 -28.02
CA VAL A 402 49.87 -27.37 -27.85
C VAL A 402 48.69 -27.59 -28.79
N VAL A 403 47.47 -27.51 -28.25
CA VAL A 403 46.22 -27.58 -29.02
C VAL A 403 45.49 -26.26 -28.93
N MET A 404 44.72 -25.93 -29.96
CA MET A 404 43.84 -24.77 -30.00
C MET A 404 42.39 -25.22 -29.89
N VAL A 405 41.69 -24.72 -28.88
CA VAL A 405 40.31 -25.09 -28.52
C VAL A 405 39.55 -23.79 -28.26
N ASP A 406 38.44 -23.59 -28.98
CA ASP A 406 37.61 -22.37 -28.91
C ASP A 406 38.43 -21.06 -29.00
N GLY A 407 39.51 -21.07 -29.80
CA GLY A 407 40.38 -19.91 -30.04
C GLY A 407 41.49 -19.67 -29.01
N ALA A 408 41.58 -20.51 -27.96
CA ALA A 408 42.63 -20.44 -26.94
C ALA A 408 43.65 -21.57 -27.10
N ARG A 409 44.93 -21.30 -26.80
CA ARG A 409 46.01 -22.29 -26.82
C ARG A 409 46.14 -22.97 -25.46
N TRP A 410 46.11 -24.29 -25.45
CA TRP A 410 46.21 -25.12 -24.27
C TRP A 410 47.37 -26.10 -24.40
N ARG A 411 48.06 -26.36 -23.29
CA ARG A 411 49.02 -27.47 -23.22
C ARG A 411 48.24 -28.77 -23.19
N ALA A 412 48.63 -29.71 -24.03
CA ALA A 412 47.96 -30.99 -24.12
C ALA A 412 48.96 -32.15 -24.18
N THR A 413 48.48 -33.32 -23.81
CA THR A 413 49.19 -34.59 -23.92
C THR A 413 48.34 -35.59 -24.70
N ALA A 414 48.96 -36.33 -25.61
CA ALA A 414 48.39 -37.50 -26.26
C ALA A 414 48.77 -38.77 -25.50
N ASP A 415 48.01 -39.86 -25.70
CA ASP A 415 48.35 -41.17 -25.15
C ASP A 415 49.65 -41.73 -25.78
N ARG A 416 50.35 -42.59 -25.04
CA ARG A 416 51.66 -43.11 -25.45
C ARG A 416 51.56 -43.92 -26.74
N GLY A 417 52.31 -43.51 -27.75
CA GLY A 417 52.35 -44.17 -29.07
C GLY A 417 51.52 -43.47 -30.14
N VAL A 418 50.85 -42.37 -29.81
CA VAL A 418 50.14 -41.52 -30.77
C VAL A 418 50.96 -40.26 -31.06
N VAL A 419 51.47 -40.15 -32.29
CA VAL A 419 52.16 -38.94 -32.77
C VAL A 419 51.17 -38.10 -33.56
N LEU A 420 50.88 -36.89 -33.09
CA LEU A 420 50.00 -35.94 -33.78
C LEU A 420 50.85 -34.88 -34.49
N VAL A 421 50.52 -34.59 -35.74
CA VAL A 421 51.17 -33.53 -36.54
C VAL A 421 50.39 -32.24 -36.36
N ALA A 422 51.09 -31.09 -36.44
CA ALA A 422 50.44 -29.80 -36.48
C ALA A 422 49.33 -29.76 -37.56
N GLY A 423 48.13 -29.33 -37.18
CA GLY A 423 46.93 -29.31 -38.01
C GLY A 423 45.98 -30.49 -37.81
N SER A 424 46.37 -31.54 -37.07
CA SER A 424 45.49 -32.68 -36.80
C SER A 424 44.29 -32.30 -35.91
N PRO A 425 43.06 -32.73 -36.25
CA PRO A 425 41.89 -32.55 -35.40
C PRO A 425 41.96 -33.50 -34.20
N VAL A 426 41.69 -32.96 -33.02
CA VAL A 426 41.75 -33.68 -31.75
C VAL A 426 40.48 -33.48 -30.94
N GLU A 427 40.12 -34.42 -30.09
CA GLU A 427 39.01 -34.33 -29.15
C GLU A 427 39.56 -34.43 -27.72
N ILE A 428 39.04 -33.61 -26.81
CA ILE A 428 39.50 -33.58 -25.42
C ILE A 428 38.81 -34.71 -24.66
N VAL A 429 39.61 -35.63 -24.13
CA VAL A 429 39.16 -36.85 -23.43
C VAL A 429 39.45 -36.78 -21.93
N GLY A 430 40.22 -35.80 -21.48
CA GLY A 430 40.53 -35.66 -20.07
C GLY A 430 41.19 -34.33 -19.75
N ILE A 431 41.24 -34.01 -18.46
CA ILE A 431 41.90 -32.80 -17.95
C ILE A 431 42.67 -33.16 -16.70
N THR A 432 44.00 -33.12 -16.79
CA THR A 432 44.92 -33.38 -15.67
C THR A 432 45.63 -32.08 -15.30
N GLY A 433 45.12 -31.40 -14.27
CA GLY A 433 45.68 -30.11 -13.83
C GLY A 433 45.49 -29.01 -14.88
N LEU A 434 46.59 -28.57 -15.50
CA LEU A 434 46.62 -27.57 -16.58
C LEU A 434 46.90 -28.19 -17.96
N LEU A 435 46.95 -29.53 -18.04
CA LEU A 435 47.14 -30.28 -19.29
C LEU A 435 45.82 -30.90 -19.73
N LEU A 436 45.47 -30.70 -21.00
CA LEU A 436 44.37 -31.40 -21.67
C LEU A 436 44.87 -32.75 -22.19
N GLU A 437 44.12 -33.81 -21.96
CA GLU A 437 44.35 -35.10 -22.57
C GLU A 437 43.51 -35.20 -23.84
N VAL A 438 44.15 -35.52 -24.96
CA VAL A 438 43.53 -35.42 -26.28
C VAL A 438 43.75 -36.68 -27.11
N ASP A 439 42.70 -37.10 -27.82
CA ASP A 439 42.75 -38.21 -28.78
C ASP A 439 42.52 -37.70 -30.22
N PRO A 440 43.10 -38.37 -31.22
CA PRO A 440 42.84 -38.06 -32.62
C PRO A 440 41.38 -38.33 -32.97
N VAL A 441 40.75 -37.39 -33.68
CA VAL A 441 39.41 -37.61 -34.24
C VAL A 441 39.53 -38.53 -35.45
N VAL A 442 39.42 -39.85 -35.24
CA VAL A 442 39.37 -40.82 -36.34
C VAL A 442 38.06 -40.61 -37.10
N GLY A 443 38.16 -40.11 -38.34
CA GLY A 443 37.00 -40.03 -39.23
C GLY A 443 36.44 -41.43 -39.48
N ARG A 444 35.19 -41.71 -39.09
CA ARG A 444 34.46 -42.89 -39.55
C ARG A 444 34.39 -42.85 -41.09
N GLY A 445 35.26 -43.60 -41.73
CA GLY A 445 35.13 -43.95 -43.14
C GLY A 445 33.91 -44.85 -43.33
N ARG A 446 33.11 -44.54 -44.36
CA ARG A 446 31.99 -45.30 -44.91
C ARG A 446 32.26 -46.82 -44.93
N GLU A 447 31.45 -47.59 -44.23
CA GLU A 447 31.09 -48.95 -44.67
C GLU A 447 29.84 -48.84 -45.56
N GLU A 448 30.03 -48.86 -46.87
CA GLU A 448 29.00 -49.23 -47.84
C GLU A 448 29.65 -49.98 -49.02
N SER A 449 29.04 -51.10 -49.38
CA SER A 449 29.27 -52.04 -50.48
C SER A 449 30.50 -52.97 -50.42
N SER A 450 30.25 -54.25 -50.10
CA SER A 450 30.15 -55.26 -51.15
C SER A 450 29.18 -56.38 -50.79
#